data_AF-A0A5C4SPM3-F1
#
_entry.id   AF-A0A5C4SPM3-F1
#
_cell.length_a   1.000
_cell.length_b   1.000
_cell.length_c   1.000
_cell.angle_alpha   90.00
_cell.angle_beta   90.00
_cell.angle_gamma   90.00
#
_symmetry.space_group_name_H-M   'P 1'
#
loop_
_entity.id
_entity.type
_entity.pdbx_description
1 polymer ?
#
loop_
_entity_poly.entity_id
_entity_poly.type
_entity_poly.pdbx_seq_one_letter_code
_entity_poly.pdbx_strand_id
1 'polypeptide(L)'
;MSQTYEVKNIAEALKLAKQFQRIEKYNLFRGQAQNWEVIPTAGRLSKKQFEKSIEQIERIFTFFNIDKTLKKYCTNVDYYFAIAQHYGIPTNYIDFTQSIDVAFYFATNSQSNKIGEYCSIICLNEYDFEDFIQIIKVLYDRENVVPSYISRVEVDNLWRLQAQKGCFLFTPYHQIEQYYPFDRIIFPYTESYNKIKKADIYPERKSELEIILDGFFDTEKRIEGLNRINNLAKQLKSPIISIPNNNQYEILEKKEVHKSWYSYTYQKWKHSFKEEWKSSKNEKQIQIHILQKFVNDEFIETIKANLTREFKNKRIDKKTPLIFDFSVKPILSKKNSRIISVNCRNIWDGTRNLPYSIEDILSILTTYLSLELQDIFTQDSEELILLEMANKYGSRVRFKTKKNNIISYFRNDLNDIILKKLPRPIPAELLLHLNKPRYVFDFKKLIEFFKTEAIANQVFYNRENKFPVIFYTPVQIDILGYA
;
A
#
# COMPACT_ATOMS: atom_id res chain seq x y z
N MET A 1 -3.46 -42.45 -4.05
CA MET A 1 -4.81 -42.05 -4.53
C MET A 1 -5.31 -40.98 -3.60
N SER A 2 -5.81 -39.86 -4.11
CA SER A 2 -6.42 -38.83 -3.27
C SER A 2 -7.72 -39.32 -2.65
N GLN A 3 -8.04 -38.79 -1.46
CA GLN A 3 -9.26 -39.06 -0.72
C GLN A 3 -10.15 -37.82 -0.70
N THR A 4 -11.41 -38.02 -1.06
CA THR A 4 -12.46 -37.01 -0.98
C THR A 4 -13.40 -37.33 0.19
N TYR A 5 -13.52 -36.40 1.13
CA TYR A 5 -14.41 -36.50 2.29
C TYR A 5 -15.62 -35.59 2.09
N GLU A 6 -16.76 -36.18 1.74
CA GLU A 6 -18.02 -35.45 1.64
C GLU A 6 -18.71 -35.38 3.00
N VAL A 7 -19.16 -34.18 3.39
CA VAL A 7 -19.86 -33.94 4.65
C VAL A 7 -21.07 -33.02 4.43
N LYS A 8 -22.00 -33.01 5.39
CA LYS A 8 -23.33 -32.42 5.18
C LYS A 8 -23.37 -30.90 5.24
N ASN A 9 -22.41 -30.28 5.93
CA ASN A 9 -22.41 -28.84 6.18
C ASN A 9 -21.03 -28.34 6.63
N ILE A 10 -20.92 -27.01 6.72
CA ILE A 10 -19.71 -26.31 7.16
C ILE A 10 -19.23 -26.72 8.57
N ALA A 11 -20.14 -27.05 9.49
CA ALA A 11 -19.78 -27.39 10.87
C ALA A 11 -19.12 -28.78 10.95
N GLU A 12 -19.64 -29.76 10.21
CA GLU A 12 -19.03 -31.08 10.06
C GLU A 12 -17.67 -30.99 9.36
N ALA A 13 -17.57 -30.19 8.28
CA ALA A 13 -16.31 -29.95 7.58
C ALA A 13 -15.25 -29.36 8.51
N LEU A 14 -15.64 -28.35 9.31
CA LEU A 14 -14.74 -27.70 10.26
C LEU A 14 -14.27 -28.67 11.35
N LYS A 15 -15.17 -29.51 11.87
CA LYS A 15 -14.84 -30.54 12.86
C LYS A 15 -13.85 -31.55 12.29
N LEU A 16 -14.06 -31.99 11.06
CA LEU A 16 -13.20 -32.93 10.36
C LEU A 16 -11.80 -32.34 10.10
N ALA A 17 -11.72 -31.11 9.59
CA ALA A 17 -10.44 -30.42 9.36
C ALA A 17 -9.64 -30.28 10.67
N LYS A 18 -10.31 -29.91 11.77
CA LYS A 18 -9.68 -29.82 13.11
C LYS A 18 -9.22 -31.17 13.62
N GLN A 19 -9.99 -32.22 13.38
CA GLN A 19 -9.59 -33.58 13.72
C GLN A 19 -8.33 -33.97 12.94
N PHE A 20 -8.29 -33.75 11.63
CA PHE A 20 -7.13 -34.05 10.80
C PHE A 20 -5.88 -33.28 11.23
N GLN A 21 -6.01 -31.99 11.54
CA GLN A 21 -4.88 -31.21 12.06
C GLN A 21 -4.39 -31.75 13.41
N ARG A 22 -5.31 -32.14 14.32
CA ARG A 22 -4.98 -32.65 15.65
C ARG A 22 -4.25 -34.00 15.61
N ILE A 23 -4.61 -34.87 14.66
CA ILE A 23 -3.92 -36.15 14.46
C ILE A 23 -2.73 -36.04 13.49
N GLU A 24 -2.32 -34.80 13.16
CA GLU A 24 -1.21 -34.48 12.27
C GLU A 24 -1.32 -35.11 10.87
N LYS A 25 -2.55 -35.40 10.44
CA LYS A 25 -2.81 -35.93 9.10
C LYS A 25 -2.54 -34.88 8.03
N TYR A 26 -2.96 -33.63 8.26
CA TYR A 26 -2.70 -32.49 7.36
C TYR A 26 -2.30 -31.28 8.19
N ASN A 27 -1.34 -30.51 7.70
CA ASN A 27 -0.83 -29.31 8.36
C ASN A 27 -1.05 -28.02 7.53
N LEU A 28 -1.47 -28.14 6.27
CA LEU A 28 -1.75 -27.04 5.36
C LEU A 28 -3.15 -27.19 4.74
N PHE A 29 -3.85 -26.07 4.61
CA PHE A 29 -5.22 -26.00 4.11
C PHE A 29 -5.38 -24.90 3.06
N ARG A 30 -6.26 -25.10 2.08
CA ARG A 30 -6.68 -24.06 1.12
C ARG A 30 -8.18 -24.12 0.93
N GLY A 31 -8.85 -22.98 1.07
CA GLY A 31 -10.28 -22.88 0.78
C GLY A 31 -10.55 -22.55 -0.68
N GLN A 32 -11.54 -23.22 -1.27
CA GLN A 32 -12.06 -22.88 -2.59
C GLN A 32 -13.60 -22.82 -2.55
N ALA A 33 -14.13 -21.78 -3.21
CA ALA A 33 -15.57 -21.56 -3.31
C ALA A 33 -16.32 -22.67 -4.05
N GLN A 34 -15.60 -23.41 -4.89
CA GLN A 34 -16.08 -24.58 -5.61
C GLN A 34 -14.99 -25.64 -5.64
N ASN A 35 -15.35 -26.88 -5.97
CA ASN A 35 -14.41 -28.00 -6.14
C ASN A 35 -13.63 -27.93 -7.47
N TRP A 36 -12.94 -26.82 -7.71
CA TRP A 36 -12.10 -26.63 -8.91
C TRP A 36 -10.74 -27.30 -8.76
N GLU A 37 -10.07 -27.52 -9.90
CA GLU A 37 -8.67 -27.92 -9.91
C GLU A 37 -7.77 -26.85 -9.27
N VAL A 38 -6.69 -27.31 -8.63
CA VAL A 38 -5.69 -26.44 -8.01
C VAL A 38 -4.69 -25.97 -9.06
N ILE A 39 -4.99 -24.82 -9.67
CA ILE A 39 -4.15 -24.21 -10.72
C ILE A 39 -3.56 -22.89 -10.21
N PRO A 40 -2.24 -22.64 -10.35
CA PRO A 40 -1.64 -21.34 -10.02
C PRO A 40 -2.22 -20.21 -10.87
N THR A 41 -2.14 -18.97 -10.40
CA THR A 41 -2.79 -17.85 -11.12
C THR A 41 -2.19 -17.59 -12.50
N ALA A 42 -0.88 -17.78 -12.67
CA ALA A 42 -0.22 -17.71 -13.98
C ALA A 42 -0.71 -18.80 -14.95
N GLY A 43 -1.00 -20.00 -14.45
CA GLY A 43 -1.49 -21.11 -15.27
C GLY A 43 -2.89 -20.94 -15.85
N ARG A 44 -3.61 -19.91 -15.41
CA ARG A 44 -4.96 -19.56 -15.90
C ARG A 44 -4.94 -18.52 -17.02
N LEU A 45 -3.76 -17.98 -17.34
CA LEU A 45 -3.64 -16.89 -18.30
C LEU A 45 -3.52 -17.39 -19.73
N SER A 46 -4.06 -16.61 -20.67
CA SER A 46 -3.65 -16.71 -22.08
C SER A 46 -2.20 -16.27 -22.25
N LYS A 47 -1.54 -16.71 -23.34
CA LYS A 47 -0.15 -16.34 -23.67
C LYS A 47 0.11 -14.83 -23.58
N LYS A 48 -0.77 -14.02 -24.17
CA LYS A 48 -0.67 -12.55 -24.16
C LYS A 48 -0.78 -11.94 -22.76
N GLN A 49 -1.65 -12.50 -21.91
CA GLN A 49 -1.79 -12.05 -20.52
C GLN A 49 -0.57 -12.45 -19.70
N PHE A 50 -0.01 -13.64 -19.95
CA PHE A 50 1.22 -14.09 -19.31
C PHE A 50 2.39 -13.18 -19.65
N GLU A 51 2.61 -12.85 -20.93
CA GLU A 51 3.65 -11.89 -21.35
C GLU A 51 3.50 -10.53 -20.64
N LYS A 52 2.28 -9.98 -20.58
CA LYS A 52 2.01 -8.73 -19.84
C LYS A 52 2.33 -8.86 -18.35
N SER A 53 2.05 -10.03 -17.74
CA SER A 53 2.35 -10.28 -16.33
C SER A 53 3.86 -10.36 -16.07
N ILE A 54 4.65 -10.91 -16.99
CA ILE A 54 6.12 -10.91 -16.91
C ILE A 54 6.66 -9.48 -16.92
N GLU A 55 6.15 -8.61 -17.79
CA GLU A 55 6.58 -7.20 -17.78
C GLU A 55 6.23 -6.49 -16.45
N GLN A 56 5.08 -6.82 -15.84
CA GLN A 56 4.70 -6.29 -14.52
C GLN A 56 5.63 -6.77 -13.41
N ILE A 57 6.02 -8.05 -13.47
CA ILE A 57 7.03 -8.67 -12.60
C ILE A 57 8.36 -7.91 -12.76
N GLU A 58 8.90 -7.77 -13.97
CA GLU A 58 10.16 -7.03 -14.18
C GLU A 58 10.12 -5.58 -13.66
N ARG A 59 8.97 -4.91 -13.80
CA ARG A 59 8.75 -3.57 -13.26
C ARG A 59 8.71 -3.52 -11.74
N ILE A 60 8.04 -4.46 -11.06
CA ILE A 60 8.05 -4.50 -9.58
C ILE A 60 9.43 -4.86 -9.03
N PHE A 61 10.21 -5.66 -9.75
CA PHE A 61 11.60 -5.93 -9.41
C PHE A 61 12.45 -4.66 -9.49
N THR A 62 12.31 -3.92 -10.59
CA THR A 62 12.98 -2.63 -10.79
C THR A 62 12.60 -1.62 -9.71
N PHE A 63 11.31 -1.55 -9.35
CA PHE A 63 10.79 -0.71 -8.28
C PHE A 63 11.51 -0.98 -6.95
N PHE A 64 11.62 -2.24 -6.53
CA PHE A 64 12.31 -2.60 -5.29
C PHE A 64 13.82 -2.38 -5.35
N ASN A 65 14.44 -2.51 -6.52
CA ASN A 65 15.88 -2.35 -6.66
C ASN A 65 16.35 -0.88 -6.70
N ILE A 66 15.44 0.07 -6.99
CA ILE A 66 15.74 1.52 -7.01
C ILE A 66 15.98 2.07 -5.58
N ASP A 67 15.25 1.59 -4.59
CA ASP A 67 15.37 2.05 -3.21
C ASP A 67 16.12 1.03 -2.35
N LYS A 68 17.19 1.48 -1.68
CA LYS A 68 17.99 0.64 -0.79
C LYS A 68 17.16 -0.01 0.32
N THR A 69 16.11 0.66 0.80
CA THR A 69 15.22 0.15 1.84
C THR A 69 14.32 -0.99 1.36
N LEU A 70 14.00 -1.02 0.07
CA LEU A 70 13.14 -2.03 -0.55
C LEU A 70 13.94 -3.21 -1.13
N LYS A 71 15.23 -3.03 -1.41
CA LYS A 71 16.08 -4.06 -2.00
C LYS A 71 16.08 -5.39 -1.22
N LYS A 72 15.81 -5.35 0.10
CA LYS A 72 15.66 -6.56 0.93
C LYS A 72 14.53 -7.50 0.45
N TYR A 73 13.52 -6.98 -0.24
CA TYR A 73 12.43 -7.79 -0.79
C TYR A 73 12.83 -8.53 -2.08
N CYS A 74 13.99 -8.19 -2.67
CA CYS A 74 14.56 -8.88 -3.82
C CYS A 74 15.62 -9.92 -3.45
N THR A 75 16.05 -10.00 -2.19
CA THR A 75 17.10 -10.95 -1.78
C THR A 75 16.60 -12.39 -1.64
N ASN A 76 15.29 -12.56 -1.51
CA ASN A 76 14.63 -13.86 -1.52
C ASN A 76 13.55 -13.85 -2.61
N VAL A 77 13.64 -14.80 -3.54
CA VAL A 77 12.69 -14.95 -4.66
C VAL A 77 11.26 -15.16 -4.18
N ASP A 78 11.07 -15.88 -3.07
CA ASP A 78 9.75 -16.15 -2.52
C ASP A 78 9.12 -14.89 -1.90
N TYR A 79 9.93 -13.99 -1.31
CA TYR A 79 9.40 -12.72 -0.78
C TYR A 79 8.83 -11.88 -1.90
N TYR A 80 9.60 -11.80 -2.99
CA TYR A 80 9.26 -11.05 -4.18
C TYR A 80 7.96 -11.58 -4.82
N PHE A 81 7.84 -12.90 -5.03
CA PHE A 81 6.62 -13.48 -5.61
C PHE A 81 5.43 -13.47 -4.65
N ALA A 82 5.65 -13.61 -3.35
CA ALA A 82 4.58 -13.47 -2.36
C ALA A 82 3.98 -12.06 -2.39
N ILE A 83 4.80 -11.01 -2.50
CA ILE A 83 4.30 -9.65 -2.66
C ILE A 83 3.54 -9.51 -3.99
N ALA A 84 4.10 -10.01 -5.10
CA ALA A 84 3.49 -9.93 -6.41
C ALA A 84 2.09 -10.59 -6.43
N GLN A 85 1.99 -11.83 -5.98
CA GLN A 85 0.73 -12.59 -5.88
C GLN A 85 -0.29 -11.88 -4.99
N HIS A 86 0.16 -11.39 -3.84
CA HIS A 86 -0.71 -10.76 -2.87
C HIS A 86 -1.40 -9.49 -3.42
N TYR A 87 -0.76 -8.83 -4.38
CA TYR A 87 -1.31 -7.67 -5.06
C TYR A 87 -1.90 -7.97 -6.45
N GLY A 88 -2.16 -9.25 -6.74
CA GLY A 88 -2.88 -9.68 -7.92
C GLY A 88 -2.04 -9.74 -9.20
N ILE A 89 -0.70 -9.70 -9.09
CA ILE A 89 0.18 -10.05 -10.20
C ILE A 89 0.20 -11.59 -10.27
N PRO A 90 -0.17 -12.20 -11.41
CA PRO A 90 -0.22 -13.66 -11.52
C PRO A 90 1.15 -14.30 -11.34
N THR A 91 1.21 -15.41 -10.61
CA THR A 91 2.43 -16.17 -10.27
C THR A 91 2.20 -17.68 -10.37
N ASN A 92 3.29 -18.43 -10.30
CA ASN A 92 3.33 -19.89 -10.20
C ASN A 92 3.17 -20.42 -8.76
N TYR A 93 2.74 -19.56 -7.85
CA TYR A 93 2.54 -19.91 -6.44
C TYR A 93 1.04 -20.09 -6.15
N ILE A 94 0.74 -21.04 -5.28
CA ILE A 94 -0.61 -21.40 -4.85
C ILE A 94 -0.72 -21.12 -3.35
N ASP A 95 -1.71 -20.31 -2.95
CA ASP A 95 -1.91 -19.98 -1.53
C ASP A 95 -2.43 -21.17 -0.73
N PHE A 96 -1.72 -21.52 0.33
CA PHE A 96 -2.18 -22.35 1.43
C PHE A 96 -2.13 -21.54 2.73
N THR A 97 -2.70 -22.07 3.79
CA THR A 97 -2.66 -21.49 5.13
C THR A 97 -2.57 -22.60 6.17
N GLN A 98 -1.90 -22.30 7.28
CA GLN A 98 -1.93 -23.18 8.45
C GLN A 98 -3.21 -22.99 9.29
N SER A 99 -3.98 -21.93 9.00
CA SER A 99 -5.20 -21.60 9.73
C SER A 99 -6.42 -22.20 9.04
N ILE A 100 -7.03 -23.19 9.69
CA ILE A 100 -8.31 -23.77 9.25
C ILE A 100 -9.35 -22.66 9.09
N ASP A 101 -9.44 -21.73 10.05
CA ASP A 101 -10.42 -20.66 10.00
C ASP A 101 -10.24 -19.73 8.78
N VAL A 102 -9.00 -19.51 8.34
CA VAL A 102 -8.70 -18.73 7.13
C VAL A 102 -9.09 -19.51 5.88
N ALA A 103 -8.79 -20.81 5.82
CA ALA A 103 -9.21 -21.66 4.71
C ALA A 103 -10.75 -21.69 4.57
N PHE A 104 -11.48 -21.83 5.68
CA PHE A 104 -12.94 -21.77 5.67
C PHE A 104 -13.47 -20.41 5.20
N TYR A 105 -12.87 -19.31 5.67
CA TYR A 105 -13.21 -17.97 5.18
C TYR A 105 -13.08 -17.87 3.65
N PHE A 106 -11.97 -18.33 3.08
CA PHE A 106 -11.78 -18.30 1.62
C PHE A 106 -12.74 -19.22 0.85
N ALA A 107 -13.15 -20.34 1.44
CA ALA A 107 -14.12 -21.25 0.83
C ALA A 107 -15.55 -20.69 0.79
N THR A 108 -15.93 -19.82 1.74
CA THR A 108 -17.34 -19.44 1.94
C THR A 108 -17.65 -17.95 1.81
N ASN A 109 -16.64 -17.09 1.68
CA ASN A 109 -16.82 -15.64 1.60
C ASN A 109 -16.48 -15.09 0.20
N SER A 110 -16.57 -15.93 -0.84
CA SER A 110 -16.44 -15.52 -2.24
C SER A 110 -17.76 -14.99 -2.78
N GLN A 111 -17.70 -14.04 -3.70
CA GLN A 111 -18.87 -13.56 -4.46
C GLN A 111 -19.46 -14.64 -5.38
N SER A 112 -18.69 -15.69 -5.68
CA SER A 112 -19.13 -16.80 -6.54
C SER A 112 -19.92 -17.87 -5.79
N ASN A 113 -19.95 -17.85 -4.45
CA ASN A 113 -20.67 -18.87 -3.68
C ASN A 113 -22.18 -18.76 -3.91
N LYS A 114 -22.85 -19.88 -4.21
CA LYS A 114 -24.31 -19.99 -4.28
C LYS A 114 -24.81 -21.09 -3.38
N ILE A 115 -25.98 -20.88 -2.76
CA ILE A 115 -26.57 -21.84 -1.83
C ILE A 115 -26.77 -23.18 -2.55
N GLY A 116 -26.31 -24.27 -1.92
CA GLY A 116 -26.38 -25.62 -2.46
C GLY A 116 -25.21 -26.03 -3.37
N GLU A 117 -24.39 -25.09 -3.86
CA GLU A 117 -23.14 -25.44 -4.54
C GLU A 117 -22.10 -25.95 -3.53
N TYR A 118 -21.21 -26.84 -3.95
CA TYR A 118 -20.22 -27.45 -3.07
C TYR A 118 -18.94 -26.63 -2.96
N CYS A 119 -18.60 -26.21 -1.75
CA CYS A 119 -17.29 -25.69 -1.38
C CYS A 119 -16.28 -26.82 -1.18
N SER A 120 -14.98 -26.49 -1.21
CA SER A 120 -13.93 -27.44 -0.87
C SER A 120 -12.84 -26.85 0.01
N ILE A 121 -12.30 -27.66 0.92
CA ILE A 121 -11.03 -27.44 1.62
C ILE A 121 -10.03 -28.45 1.08
N ILE A 122 -9.00 -27.95 0.40
CA ILE A 122 -7.85 -28.75 -0.02
C ILE A 122 -6.97 -28.97 1.21
N CYS A 123 -6.57 -30.22 1.43
CA CYS A 123 -5.77 -30.65 2.56
C CYS A 123 -4.43 -31.17 2.06
N LEU A 124 -3.36 -30.69 2.68
CA LEU A 124 -1.99 -31.04 2.31
C LEU A 124 -1.20 -31.40 3.56
N ASN A 125 -0.45 -32.50 3.47
CA ASN A 125 0.59 -32.85 4.40
C ASN A 125 1.94 -32.49 3.76
N GLU A 126 2.66 -31.57 4.38
CA GLU A 126 3.94 -31.06 3.85
C GLU A 126 5.00 -32.15 3.72
N TYR A 127 5.12 -33.05 4.70
CA TYR A 127 6.12 -34.13 4.65
C TYR A 127 5.82 -35.12 3.53
N ASP A 128 4.55 -35.54 3.39
CA ASP A 128 4.12 -36.42 2.29
C ASP A 128 4.37 -35.77 0.92
N PHE A 129 4.11 -34.46 0.80
CA PHE A 129 4.38 -33.72 -0.42
C PHE A 129 5.88 -33.63 -0.73
N GLU A 130 6.70 -33.32 0.26
CA GLU A 130 8.16 -33.25 0.10
C GLU A 130 8.75 -34.61 -0.31
N ASP A 131 8.32 -35.70 0.34
CA ASP A 131 8.71 -37.07 -0.02
C ASP A 131 8.32 -37.40 -1.46
N PHE A 132 7.09 -37.05 -1.86
CA PHE A 132 6.63 -37.21 -3.25
C PHE A 132 7.52 -36.44 -4.24
N ILE A 133 7.82 -35.17 -3.97
CA ILE A 133 8.67 -34.35 -4.84
C ILE A 133 10.06 -34.96 -5.00
N GLN A 134 10.65 -35.53 -3.94
CA GLN A 134 11.95 -36.21 -4.04
C GLN A 134 11.88 -37.43 -4.96
N ILE A 135 10.81 -38.21 -4.91
CA ILE A 135 10.60 -39.37 -5.78
C ILE A 135 10.54 -38.94 -7.25
N ILE A 136 9.84 -37.86 -7.56
CA ILE A 136 9.66 -37.38 -8.93
C ILE A 136 10.71 -36.35 -9.39
N LYS A 137 11.74 -36.08 -8.57
CA LYS A 137 12.79 -35.08 -8.85
C LYS A 137 13.45 -35.27 -10.22
N VAL A 138 13.62 -36.52 -10.65
CA VAL A 138 14.19 -36.86 -11.97
C VAL A 138 13.42 -36.24 -13.14
N LEU A 139 12.11 -36.00 -13.00
CA LEU A 139 11.31 -35.35 -14.05
C LEU A 139 11.68 -33.87 -14.17
N TYR A 140 11.80 -33.18 -13.04
CA TYR A 140 12.22 -31.76 -13.01
C TYR A 140 13.63 -31.58 -13.55
N ASP A 141 14.56 -32.48 -13.20
CA ASP A 141 15.94 -32.44 -13.69
C ASP A 141 15.99 -32.64 -15.22
N ARG A 142 15.17 -33.54 -15.77
CA ARG A 142 15.05 -33.76 -17.23
C ARG A 142 14.52 -32.55 -17.97
N GLU A 143 13.58 -31.84 -17.37
CA GLU A 143 12.96 -30.65 -17.95
C GLU A 143 13.71 -29.35 -17.63
N ASN A 144 14.78 -29.42 -16.83
CA ASN A 144 15.58 -28.29 -16.38
C ASN A 144 14.74 -27.18 -15.72
N VAL A 145 13.83 -27.58 -14.83
CA VAL A 145 12.96 -26.69 -14.07
C VAL A 145 13.16 -26.86 -12.57
N VAL A 146 12.83 -25.83 -11.79
CA VAL A 146 12.88 -25.88 -10.32
C VAL A 146 11.80 -26.84 -9.81
N PRO A 147 12.14 -27.83 -8.95
CA PRO A 147 11.15 -28.69 -8.32
C PRO A 147 10.07 -27.89 -7.58
N SER A 148 8.84 -28.41 -7.53
CA SER A 148 7.80 -27.81 -6.68
C SER A 148 8.22 -27.85 -5.21
N TYR A 149 7.90 -26.83 -4.43
CA TYR A 149 8.25 -26.79 -3.01
C TYR A 149 7.25 -25.93 -2.21
N ILE A 150 7.24 -26.15 -0.90
CA ILE A 150 6.48 -25.35 0.04
C ILE A 150 7.35 -24.19 0.55
N SER A 151 6.84 -22.98 0.39
CA SER A 151 7.49 -21.74 0.81
C SER A 151 6.77 -21.12 1.99
N ARG A 152 7.51 -20.93 3.08
CA ARG A 152 7.06 -20.28 4.32
C ARG A 152 7.74 -18.93 4.45
N VAL A 153 7.12 -17.92 3.86
CA VAL A 153 7.68 -16.56 3.86
C VAL A 153 7.02 -15.68 4.91
N GLU A 154 7.87 -15.03 5.69
CA GLU A 154 7.50 -13.94 6.57
C GLU A 154 7.99 -12.63 5.98
N VAL A 155 7.18 -12.03 5.11
CA VAL A 155 7.52 -10.75 4.49
C VAL A 155 7.26 -9.63 5.52
N ASP A 156 8.33 -9.00 5.98
CA ASP A 156 8.27 -7.82 6.87
C ASP A 156 7.32 -6.76 6.27
N ASN A 157 6.42 -6.20 7.08
CA ASN A 157 5.46 -5.18 6.65
C ASN A 157 4.54 -5.64 5.50
N LEU A 158 4.21 -6.92 5.37
CA LEU A 158 3.12 -7.35 4.49
C LEU A 158 1.96 -7.86 5.33
N TRP A 159 1.26 -6.93 5.99
CA TRP A 159 0.29 -7.27 7.04
C TRP A 159 -0.82 -8.18 6.55
N ARG A 160 -1.31 -8.00 5.33
CA ARG A 160 -2.33 -8.91 4.77
C ARG A 160 -1.83 -10.35 4.63
N LEU A 161 -0.58 -10.58 4.23
CA LEU A 161 0.00 -11.93 4.19
C LEU A 161 0.13 -12.52 5.59
N GLN A 162 0.65 -11.72 6.53
CA GLN A 162 0.81 -12.12 7.93
C GLN A 162 -0.54 -12.46 8.58
N ALA A 163 -1.58 -11.67 8.30
CA ALA A 163 -2.94 -11.87 8.80
C ALA A 163 -3.56 -13.19 8.31
N GLN A 164 -3.24 -13.60 7.08
CA GLN A 164 -3.72 -14.84 6.47
C GLN A 164 -2.97 -16.08 6.94
N LYS A 165 -1.86 -15.92 7.68
CA LYS A 165 -0.92 -17.00 7.99
C LYS A 165 -0.56 -17.81 6.73
N GLY A 166 -0.30 -17.07 5.66
CA GLY A 166 -0.13 -17.61 4.33
C GLY A 166 1.13 -18.45 4.21
N CYS A 167 1.02 -19.55 3.51
CA CYS A 167 2.10 -20.38 3.01
C CYS A 167 1.88 -20.58 1.52
N PHE A 168 2.92 -20.78 0.73
CA PHE A 168 2.75 -20.94 -0.70
C PHE A 168 3.30 -22.28 -1.17
N LEU A 169 2.60 -22.91 -2.10
CA LEU A 169 3.15 -24.00 -2.90
C LEU A 169 3.63 -23.39 -4.23
N PHE A 170 4.93 -23.42 -4.48
CA PHE A 170 5.48 -23.15 -5.81
C PHE A 170 5.34 -24.40 -6.69
N THR A 171 4.92 -24.22 -7.93
CA THR A 171 4.93 -25.29 -8.95
C THR A 171 5.25 -24.71 -10.33
N PRO A 172 6.19 -25.30 -11.10
CA PRO A 172 6.38 -24.93 -12.50
C PRO A 172 5.25 -25.45 -13.40
N TYR A 173 4.42 -26.37 -12.91
CA TYR A 173 3.35 -27.01 -13.66
C TYR A 173 1.98 -26.39 -13.35
N HIS A 174 1.20 -26.13 -14.40
CA HIS A 174 -0.18 -25.62 -14.26
C HIS A 174 -1.14 -26.68 -13.71
N GLN A 175 -0.90 -27.96 -14.02
CA GLN A 175 -1.76 -29.09 -13.65
C GLN A 175 -1.07 -29.98 -12.60
N ILE A 176 -0.66 -29.38 -11.48
CA ILE A 176 0.07 -30.09 -10.42
C ILE A 176 -0.69 -31.33 -9.89
N GLU A 177 -2.03 -31.30 -9.93
CA GLU A 177 -2.88 -32.42 -9.48
C GLU A 177 -2.78 -33.69 -10.33
N GLN A 178 -2.24 -33.61 -11.55
CA GLN A 178 -1.92 -34.80 -12.34
C GLN A 178 -0.75 -35.60 -11.75
N TYR A 179 0.13 -34.91 -11.02
CA TYR A 179 1.28 -35.51 -10.34
C TYR A 179 0.96 -35.80 -8.88
N TYR A 180 0.48 -34.78 -8.16
CA TYR A 180 0.13 -34.87 -6.74
C TYR A 180 -1.36 -34.55 -6.55
N PRO A 181 -2.25 -35.56 -6.54
CA PRO A 181 -3.67 -35.33 -6.33
C PRO A 181 -3.93 -35.02 -4.86
N PHE A 182 -4.49 -33.84 -4.56
CA PHE A 182 -4.74 -33.42 -3.17
C PHE A 182 -5.97 -34.10 -2.56
N ASP A 183 -5.91 -34.32 -1.25
CA ASP A 183 -7.07 -34.72 -0.45
C ASP A 183 -8.00 -33.53 -0.22
N ARG A 184 -9.31 -33.78 -0.13
CA ARG A 184 -10.33 -32.72 -0.10
C ARG A 184 -11.43 -33.00 0.90
N ILE A 185 -11.87 -31.96 1.61
CA ILE A 185 -13.15 -31.96 2.32
C ILE A 185 -14.16 -31.17 1.50
N ILE A 186 -15.26 -31.79 1.11
CA ILE A 186 -16.30 -31.20 0.28
C ILE A 186 -17.58 -31.05 1.11
N PHE A 187 -18.22 -29.88 1.02
CA PHE A 187 -19.44 -29.58 1.77
C PHE A 187 -20.34 -28.58 1.02
N PRO A 188 -21.67 -28.68 1.12
CA PRO A 188 -22.56 -27.74 0.48
C PRO A 188 -22.48 -26.37 1.16
N TYR A 189 -22.46 -25.30 0.35
CA TYR A 189 -22.52 -23.94 0.83
C TYR A 189 -23.94 -23.60 1.30
N THR A 190 -24.05 -23.23 2.57
CA THR A 190 -25.31 -22.77 3.17
C THR A 190 -25.22 -21.32 3.63
N GLU A 191 -24.07 -20.94 4.21
CA GLU A 191 -23.82 -19.60 4.75
C GLU A 191 -22.33 -19.28 4.76
N SER A 192 -21.99 -17.99 4.87
CA SER A 192 -20.61 -17.53 5.00
C SER A 192 -20.04 -17.81 6.39
N TYR A 193 -18.77 -18.22 6.45
CA TYR A 193 -18.05 -18.37 7.69
C TYR A 193 -17.89 -17.02 8.41
N ASN A 194 -18.30 -16.96 9.67
CA ASN A 194 -18.43 -15.71 10.44
C ASN A 194 -17.48 -15.59 11.65
N LYS A 195 -16.68 -16.62 11.97
CA LYS A 195 -15.75 -16.56 13.12
C LYS A 195 -14.57 -15.62 12.90
N ILE A 196 -14.21 -15.38 11.64
CA ILE A 196 -13.20 -14.40 11.25
C ILE A 196 -13.88 -13.33 10.41
N LYS A 197 -13.59 -12.06 10.70
CA LYS A 197 -14.13 -10.93 9.93
C LYS A 197 -13.22 -10.62 8.74
N LYS A 198 -13.78 -9.95 7.73
CA LYS A 198 -13.00 -9.48 6.58
C LYS A 198 -11.78 -8.64 6.98
N ALA A 199 -11.90 -7.79 8.00
CA ALA A 199 -10.81 -6.95 8.48
C ALA A 199 -9.66 -7.74 9.14
N ASP A 200 -9.91 -8.97 9.58
CA ASP A 200 -8.88 -9.87 10.13
C ASP A 200 -8.09 -10.59 9.03
N ILE A 201 -8.62 -10.65 7.80
CA ILE A 201 -7.99 -11.26 6.61
C ILE A 201 -7.39 -10.19 5.70
N TYR A 202 -8.08 -9.05 5.60
CA TYR A 202 -7.71 -7.88 4.84
C TYR A 202 -7.70 -6.67 5.79
N PRO A 203 -6.60 -6.47 6.54
CA PRO A 203 -6.41 -5.29 7.35
C PRO A 203 -6.80 -4.01 6.60
N GLU A 204 -7.62 -3.19 7.24
CA GLU A 204 -7.98 -1.87 6.69
C GLU A 204 -6.82 -0.89 6.80
N ARG A 205 -5.97 -1.08 7.82
CA ARG A 205 -4.73 -0.35 8.01
C ARG A 205 -3.66 -0.93 7.09
N LYS A 206 -2.73 -0.07 6.69
CA LYS A 206 -1.59 -0.45 5.86
C LYS A 206 -0.31 -0.27 6.65
N SER A 207 0.57 -1.23 6.48
CA SER A 207 1.97 -1.11 6.86
C SER A 207 2.74 -0.20 5.88
N GLU A 208 3.99 0.13 6.22
CA GLU A 208 4.82 0.98 5.34
C GLU A 208 4.98 0.41 3.93
N LEU A 209 5.32 -0.88 3.80
CA LEU A 209 5.51 -1.48 2.48
C LEU A 209 4.21 -1.40 1.66
N GLU A 210 3.06 -1.62 2.30
CA GLU A 210 1.77 -1.57 1.61
C GLU A 210 1.41 -0.13 1.16
N ILE A 211 1.80 0.90 1.92
CA ILE A 211 1.69 2.32 1.52
C ILE A 211 2.61 2.59 0.32
N ILE A 212 3.86 2.12 0.38
CA ILE A 212 4.83 2.27 -0.71
C ILE A 212 4.33 1.58 -2.00
N LEU A 213 3.72 0.40 -1.86
CA LEU A 213 3.15 -0.35 -2.99
C LEU A 213 1.96 0.35 -3.64
N ASP A 214 1.17 1.16 -2.92
CA ASP A 214 0.14 1.99 -3.57
C ASP A 214 0.76 2.90 -4.65
N GLY A 215 1.96 3.43 -4.40
CA GLY A 215 2.72 4.22 -5.38
C GLY A 215 3.13 3.41 -6.62
N PHE A 216 3.51 2.15 -6.43
CA PHE A 216 3.79 1.25 -7.56
C PHE A 216 2.52 1.03 -8.40
N PHE A 217 1.40 0.65 -7.76
CA PHE A 217 0.16 0.34 -8.49
C PHE A 217 -0.50 1.58 -9.12
N ASP A 218 -0.31 2.77 -8.56
CA ASP A 218 -0.68 4.02 -9.23
C ASP A 218 0.10 4.20 -10.55
N THR A 219 1.39 3.86 -10.54
CA THR A 219 2.23 3.93 -11.74
C THR A 219 1.80 2.91 -12.78
N GLU A 220 1.49 1.69 -12.38
CA GLU A 220 0.95 0.67 -13.29
C GLU A 220 -0.34 1.14 -13.97
N LYS A 221 -1.27 1.73 -13.21
CA LYS A 221 -2.51 2.30 -13.78
C LYS A 221 -2.23 3.39 -14.81
N ARG A 222 -1.22 4.23 -14.59
CA ARG A 222 -0.85 5.29 -15.54
C ARG A 222 -0.18 4.73 -16.80
N ILE A 223 0.68 3.72 -16.66
CA ILE A 223 1.25 3.01 -17.82
C ILE A 223 0.13 2.40 -18.66
N GLU A 224 -0.84 1.74 -18.02
CA GLU A 224 -2.02 1.23 -18.72
C GLU A 224 -2.84 2.33 -19.39
N GLY A 225 -3.06 3.46 -18.71
CA GLY A 225 -3.75 4.62 -19.27
C GLY A 225 -3.04 5.20 -20.50
N LEU A 226 -1.72 5.37 -20.42
CA LEU A 226 -0.90 5.84 -21.53
C LEU A 226 -0.95 4.87 -22.72
N ASN A 227 -0.89 3.57 -22.47
CA ASN A 227 -1.03 2.56 -23.52
C ASN A 227 -2.41 2.63 -24.21
N ARG A 228 -3.49 2.88 -23.45
CA ARG A 228 -4.84 3.09 -24.03
C ARG A 228 -4.89 4.34 -24.89
N ILE A 229 -4.33 5.46 -24.42
CA ILE A 229 -4.27 6.72 -25.18
C ILE A 229 -3.45 6.53 -26.46
N ASN A 230 -2.29 5.87 -26.38
CA ASN A 230 -1.44 5.59 -27.53
C ASN A 230 -2.16 4.73 -28.57
N ASN A 231 -2.90 3.71 -28.13
CA ASN A 231 -3.68 2.87 -29.03
C ASN A 231 -4.83 3.65 -29.69
N LEU A 232 -5.53 4.50 -28.94
CA LEU A 232 -6.58 5.37 -29.46
C LEU A 232 -6.02 6.36 -30.49
N ALA A 233 -4.91 7.02 -30.19
CA ALA A 233 -4.26 7.95 -31.11
C ALA A 233 -3.83 7.25 -32.42
N LYS A 234 -3.29 6.02 -32.33
CA LYS A 234 -2.97 5.20 -33.51
C LYS A 234 -4.23 4.88 -34.34
N GLN A 235 -5.34 4.52 -33.70
CA GLN A 235 -6.61 4.25 -34.38
C GLN A 235 -7.17 5.50 -35.07
N LEU A 236 -7.10 6.65 -34.41
CA LEU A 236 -7.56 7.94 -34.93
C LEU A 236 -6.57 8.61 -35.90
N LYS A 237 -5.37 8.04 -36.06
CA LYS A 237 -4.24 8.66 -36.79
C LYS A 237 -3.89 10.06 -36.28
N SER A 238 -4.11 10.31 -35.00
CA SER A 238 -3.81 11.59 -34.35
C SER A 238 -2.34 11.65 -33.93
N PRO A 239 -1.61 12.74 -34.20
CA PRO A 239 -0.24 12.90 -33.73
C PRO A 239 -0.20 13.04 -32.21
N ILE A 240 0.74 12.34 -31.57
CA ILE A 240 1.06 12.52 -30.16
C ILE A 240 2.26 13.47 -30.08
N ILE A 241 2.04 14.66 -29.52
CA ILE A 241 3.11 15.64 -29.29
C ILE A 241 3.64 15.43 -27.87
N SER A 242 4.91 15.06 -27.75
CA SER A 242 5.61 15.02 -26.46
C SER A 242 6.26 16.37 -26.20
N ILE A 243 5.98 16.98 -25.05
CA ILE A 243 6.73 18.14 -24.59
C ILE A 243 8.12 17.65 -24.14
N PRO A 244 9.22 18.21 -24.67
CA PRO A 244 10.57 17.79 -24.28
C PRO A 244 10.83 18.07 -22.79
N ASN A 245 11.67 17.25 -22.18
CA ASN A 245 12.10 17.48 -20.80
C ASN A 245 12.90 18.78 -20.71
N ASN A 246 12.48 19.70 -19.84
CA ASN A 246 13.26 20.90 -19.54
C ASN A 246 14.61 20.53 -18.92
N ASN A 247 15.70 21.03 -19.51
CA ASN A 247 17.03 20.89 -18.96
C ASN A 247 17.21 21.86 -17.78
N GLN A 248 16.99 21.36 -16.57
CA GLN A 248 17.03 22.15 -15.34
C GLN A 248 18.40 22.80 -15.08
N TYR A 249 19.45 22.28 -15.70
CA TYR A 249 20.80 22.82 -15.56
C TYR A 249 20.98 24.15 -16.29
N GLU A 250 20.08 24.54 -17.19
CA GLU A 250 20.16 25.81 -17.91
C GLU A 250 19.96 27.02 -17.00
N ILE A 251 19.25 26.86 -15.88
CA ILE A 251 18.95 27.96 -14.96
C ILE A 251 19.84 27.96 -13.70
N LEU A 252 20.71 26.96 -13.55
CA LEU A 252 21.67 26.86 -12.46
C LEU A 252 23.03 27.44 -12.88
N GLU A 253 23.50 28.48 -12.20
CA GLU A 253 24.91 28.92 -12.30
C GLU A 253 25.83 27.87 -11.67
N LYS A 254 25.40 27.29 -10.55
CA LYS A 254 26.13 26.25 -9.83
C LYS A 254 25.23 25.03 -9.64
N LYS A 255 25.72 23.85 -10.06
CA LYS A 255 25.00 22.57 -9.94
C LYS A 255 25.15 21.97 -8.54
N GLU A 256 25.01 22.80 -7.51
CA GLU A 256 25.33 22.44 -6.13
C GLU A 256 24.07 22.03 -5.36
N VAL A 257 24.07 20.76 -4.92
CA VAL A 257 23.09 20.25 -3.97
C VAL A 257 23.29 20.92 -2.61
N HIS A 258 22.20 21.35 -1.96
CA HIS A 258 22.32 21.98 -0.65
C HIS A 258 22.89 20.99 0.39
N LYS A 259 23.85 21.43 1.21
CA LYS A 259 24.59 20.57 2.17
C LYS A 259 23.71 19.76 3.13
N SER A 260 22.50 20.25 3.43
CA SER A 260 21.52 19.56 4.28
C SER A 260 21.15 18.17 3.76
N TRP A 261 21.23 17.94 2.45
CA TRP A 261 20.92 16.65 1.80
C TRP A 261 22.02 15.59 1.98
N TYR A 262 23.15 15.96 2.61
CA TYR A 262 24.20 15.02 3.02
C TYR A 262 24.29 14.89 4.55
N SER A 263 23.40 15.56 5.28
CA SER A 263 23.45 15.62 6.74
C SER A 263 23.01 14.32 7.42
N TYR A 264 23.38 14.18 8.69
CA TYR A 264 22.83 13.14 9.57
C TYR A 264 21.29 13.17 9.61
N THR A 265 20.69 14.37 9.57
CA THR A 265 19.24 14.51 9.48
C THR A 265 18.71 13.75 8.27
N TYR A 266 19.24 14.00 7.06
CA TYR A 266 18.80 13.30 5.86
C TYR A 266 18.89 11.77 5.97
N GLN A 267 19.97 11.24 6.56
CA GLN A 267 20.12 9.79 6.76
C GLN A 267 19.07 9.22 7.72
N LYS A 268 18.72 9.95 8.79
CA LYS A 268 17.66 9.54 9.73
C LYS A 268 16.30 9.37 9.04
N TRP A 269 16.04 10.13 7.98
CA TRP A 269 14.79 10.06 7.21
C TRP A 269 14.77 8.99 6.11
N LYS A 270 15.88 8.28 5.88
CA LYS A 270 15.96 7.08 5.01
C LYS A 270 15.61 5.77 5.74
N HIS A 271 15.01 5.87 6.92
CA HIS A 271 14.86 4.74 7.84
C HIS A 271 14.04 3.59 7.24
N SER A 272 14.44 2.35 7.54
CA SER A 272 13.68 1.14 7.21
C SER A 272 12.89 0.68 8.42
N PHE A 273 11.61 0.36 8.23
CA PHE A 273 10.77 -0.15 9.33
C PHE A 273 10.67 -1.67 9.29
N LYS A 274 10.45 -2.25 10.47
CA LYS A 274 10.00 -3.63 10.65
C LYS A 274 8.85 -3.63 11.63
N GLU A 275 7.66 -3.88 11.11
CA GLU A 275 6.43 -4.01 11.88
C GLU A 275 5.76 -5.34 11.57
N GLU A 276 5.16 -5.91 12.61
CA GLU A 276 4.35 -7.12 12.54
C GLU A 276 2.89 -6.75 12.69
N TRP A 277 2.05 -7.46 11.93
CA TRP A 277 0.62 -7.34 12.05
C TRP A 277 0.17 -7.76 13.44
N LYS A 278 -0.57 -6.87 14.10
CA LYS A 278 -1.29 -7.15 15.34
C LYS A 278 -2.77 -7.02 15.05
N SER A 279 -3.56 -8.00 15.47
CA SER A 279 -5.02 -8.00 15.31
C SER A 279 -5.64 -6.65 15.73
N SER A 280 -6.68 -6.24 15.00
CA SER A 280 -7.47 -5.02 15.22
C SER A 280 -8.05 -4.89 16.63
N LYS A 281 -8.09 -5.96 17.42
CA LYS A 281 -8.55 -5.98 18.82
C LYS A 281 -7.82 -5.01 19.75
N ASN A 282 -6.63 -4.54 19.37
CA ASN A 282 -5.81 -3.64 20.20
C ASN A 282 -5.92 -2.15 19.79
N GLU A 283 -6.83 -1.80 18.89
CA GLU A 283 -7.03 -0.43 18.42
C GLU A 283 -7.60 0.48 19.51
N LYS A 284 -6.95 1.62 19.74
CA LYS A 284 -7.47 2.66 20.63
C LYS A 284 -8.28 3.67 19.83
N GLN A 285 -9.52 3.87 20.25
CA GLN A 285 -10.41 4.86 19.67
C GLN A 285 -10.06 6.26 20.19
N ILE A 286 -9.86 7.22 19.29
CA ILE A 286 -9.67 8.65 19.57
C ILE A 286 -10.98 9.37 19.26
N GLN A 287 -11.57 10.03 20.26
CA GLN A 287 -12.84 10.74 20.10
C GLN A 287 -12.60 12.24 20.00
N ILE A 288 -13.04 12.84 18.89
CA ILE A 288 -12.84 14.26 18.62
C ILE A 288 -14.21 14.93 18.57
N HIS A 289 -14.45 15.81 19.53
CA HIS A 289 -15.69 16.58 19.65
C HIS A 289 -15.47 18.01 19.14
N ILE A 290 -16.26 18.41 18.16
CA ILE A 290 -16.16 19.72 17.51
C ILE A 290 -17.53 20.40 17.58
N LEU A 291 -17.62 21.52 18.30
CA LEU A 291 -18.89 22.20 18.61
C LEU A 291 -19.12 23.48 17.81
N GLN A 292 -18.09 24.01 17.14
CA GLN A 292 -18.14 25.32 16.46
C GLN A 292 -18.45 25.17 14.97
N LYS A 293 -19.16 26.16 14.41
CA LYS A 293 -19.59 26.22 13.00
C LYS A 293 -18.59 26.90 12.05
N PHE A 294 -17.61 27.63 12.59
CA PHE A 294 -16.66 28.41 11.81
C PHE A 294 -15.23 28.00 12.16
N VAL A 295 -14.34 28.04 11.17
CA VAL A 295 -12.92 27.77 11.36
C VAL A 295 -12.19 29.11 11.51
N ASN A 296 -11.61 29.34 12.68
CA ASN A 296 -10.72 30.46 13.00
C ASN A 296 -9.47 29.94 13.75
N ASP A 297 -8.52 30.81 14.08
CA ASP A 297 -7.30 30.38 14.79
C ASP A 297 -7.59 29.72 16.14
N GLU A 298 -8.58 30.24 16.88
CA GLU A 298 -9.03 29.67 18.16
C GLU A 298 -9.59 28.24 18.01
N PHE A 299 -10.25 27.96 16.89
CA PHE A 299 -10.77 26.65 16.53
C PHE A 299 -9.64 25.65 16.25
N ILE A 300 -8.60 26.07 15.51
CA ILE A 300 -7.42 25.24 15.23
C ILE A 300 -6.74 24.84 16.54
N GLU A 301 -6.55 25.80 17.44
CA GLU A 301 -5.99 25.54 18.77
C GLU A 301 -6.88 24.62 19.61
N THR A 302 -8.21 24.75 19.51
CA THR A 302 -9.17 23.86 20.18
C THR A 302 -9.05 22.41 19.69
N ILE A 303 -8.95 22.19 18.37
CA ILE A 303 -8.75 20.84 17.81
C ILE A 303 -7.44 20.26 18.32
N LYS A 304 -6.35 21.04 18.26
CA LYS A 304 -5.03 20.62 18.70
C LYS A 304 -5.02 20.26 20.20
N ALA A 305 -5.64 21.08 21.04
CA ALA A 305 -5.76 20.82 22.47
C ALA A 305 -6.57 19.55 22.76
N ASN A 306 -7.68 19.33 22.05
CA ASN A 306 -8.51 18.13 22.18
C ASN A 306 -7.73 16.87 21.80
N LEU A 307 -7.06 16.88 20.64
CA LEU A 307 -6.20 15.78 20.20
C LEU A 307 -5.08 15.49 21.22
N THR A 308 -4.41 16.54 21.68
CA THR A 308 -3.33 16.42 22.69
C THR A 308 -3.84 15.79 23.97
N ARG A 309 -5.01 16.21 24.45
CA ARG A 309 -5.66 15.65 25.64
C ARG A 309 -6.00 14.17 25.44
N GLU A 310 -6.63 13.81 24.32
CA GLU A 310 -6.96 12.42 24.00
C GLU A 310 -5.71 11.53 23.96
N PHE A 311 -4.65 12.01 23.31
CA PHE A 311 -3.38 11.28 23.19
C PHE A 311 -2.72 11.05 24.56
N LYS A 312 -2.72 12.07 25.43
CA LYS A 312 -2.20 11.97 26.80
C LYS A 312 -3.04 11.03 27.65
N ASN A 313 -4.37 11.21 27.67
CA ASN A 313 -5.29 10.43 28.48
C ASN A 313 -5.24 8.94 28.14
N LYS A 314 -5.17 8.60 26.85
CA LYS A 314 -5.12 7.22 26.38
C LYS A 314 -3.70 6.66 26.33
N ARG A 315 -2.67 7.43 26.73
CA ARG A 315 -1.24 7.06 26.68
C ARG A 315 -0.88 6.51 25.31
N ILE A 316 -1.10 7.32 24.28
CA ILE A 316 -0.82 6.95 22.89
C ILE A 316 0.69 7.06 22.65
N ASP A 317 1.28 5.97 22.18
CA ASP A 317 2.65 5.95 21.67
C ASP A 317 2.64 5.68 20.15
N LYS A 318 3.80 5.78 19.51
CA LYS A 318 3.96 5.57 18.05
C LYS A 318 3.63 4.15 17.56
N LYS A 319 3.56 3.18 18.46
CA LYS A 319 3.21 1.78 18.15
C LYS A 319 1.73 1.51 18.35
N THR A 320 0.99 2.46 18.92
CA THR A 320 -0.41 2.31 19.25
C THR A 320 -1.25 2.41 17.97
N PRO A 321 -2.03 1.38 17.63
CA PRO A 321 -2.93 1.43 16.49
C PRO A 321 -4.19 2.25 16.84
N LEU A 322 -4.62 3.13 15.94
CA LEU A 322 -5.66 4.12 16.20
C LEU A 322 -6.86 4.01 15.27
N ILE A 323 -8.04 4.23 15.83
CA ILE A 323 -9.28 4.56 15.10
C ILE A 323 -9.68 5.97 15.51
N PHE A 324 -10.17 6.77 14.57
CA PHE A 324 -10.66 8.12 14.83
C PHE A 324 -12.16 8.18 14.67
N ASP A 325 -12.85 8.72 15.66
CA ASP A 325 -14.30 8.97 15.62
C ASP A 325 -14.59 10.44 15.89
N PHE A 326 -15.50 10.97 15.09
CA PHE A 326 -15.79 12.40 15.06
C PHE A 326 -17.23 12.67 15.43
N SER A 327 -17.40 13.57 16.39
CA SER A 327 -18.69 14.14 16.76
C SER A 327 -18.65 15.64 16.49
N VAL A 328 -19.13 16.04 15.31
CA VAL A 328 -19.12 17.44 14.85
C VAL A 328 -20.53 18.03 14.86
N LYS A 329 -20.67 19.31 15.19
CA LYS A 329 -21.91 20.09 15.04
C LYS A 329 -21.71 21.23 14.02
N PRO A 330 -22.49 21.30 12.92
CA PRO A 330 -23.57 20.38 12.52
C PRO A 330 -23.04 18.98 12.17
N ILE A 331 -23.93 17.99 12.26
CA ILE A 331 -23.59 16.57 12.08
C ILE A 331 -23.08 16.35 10.64
N LEU A 332 -21.89 15.75 10.53
CA LEU A 332 -21.33 15.35 9.25
C LEU A 332 -22.13 14.21 8.63
N SER A 333 -22.19 14.19 7.29
CA SER A 333 -22.72 13.03 6.58
C SER A 333 -21.91 11.76 6.93
N LYS A 334 -22.56 10.58 6.91
CA LYS A 334 -21.87 9.29 7.14
C LYS A 334 -20.67 9.09 6.20
N LYS A 335 -20.79 9.58 4.96
CA LYS A 335 -19.70 9.54 3.97
C LYS A 335 -18.51 10.37 4.44
N ASN A 336 -18.73 11.64 4.82
CA ASN A 336 -17.65 12.54 5.23
C ASN A 336 -16.99 12.08 6.53
N SER A 337 -17.76 11.65 7.52
CA SER A 337 -17.22 11.09 8.77
C SER A 337 -16.29 9.89 8.51
N ARG A 338 -16.68 8.99 7.59
CA ARG A 338 -15.84 7.87 7.18
C ARG A 338 -14.57 8.31 6.47
N ILE A 339 -14.66 9.27 5.55
CA ILE A 339 -13.50 9.79 4.81
C ILE A 339 -12.49 10.40 5.78
N ILE A 340 -12.93 11.27 6.69
CA ILE A 340 -12.06 11.93 7.68
C ILE A 340 -11.41 10.88 8.60
N SER A 341 -12.17 9.90 9.08
CA SER A 341 -11.64 8.81 9.91
C SER A 341 -10.54 8.00 9.22
N VAL A 342 -10.78 7.60 7.97
CA VAL A 342 -9.79 6.87 7.16
C VAL A 342 -8.54 7.71 6.91
N ASN A 343 -8.69 9.00 6.62
CA ASN A 343 -7.57 9.87 6.32
C ASN A 343 -6.74 10.27 7.53
N CYS A 344 -7.35 10.49 8.70
CA CYS A 344 -6.61 10.63 9.96
C CYS A 344 -5.82 9.37 10.29
N ARG A 345 -6.40 8.19 10.04
CA ARG A 345 -5.70 6.91 10.17
C ARG A 345 -4.52 6.80 9.20
N ASN A 346 -4.70 7.18 7.93
CA ASN A 346 -3.62 7.21 6.94
C ASN A 346 -2.49 8.17 7.35
N ILE A 347 -2.81 9.38 7.86
CA ILE A 347 -1.82 10.32 8.38
C ILE A 347 -1.06 9.71 9.55
N TRP A 348 -1.77 9.13 10.54
CA TRP A 348 -1.13 8.48 11.68
C TRP A 348 -0.19 7.36 11.24
N ASP A 349 -0.69 6.41 10.42
CA ASP A 349 0.08 5.24 9.99
C ASP A 349 1.28 5.63 9.12
N GLY A 350 1.14 6.63 8.24
CA GLY A 350 2.23 7.12 7.40
C GLY A 350 3.28 7.96 8.12
N THR A 351 2.97 8.54 9.30
CA THR A 351 3.89 9.47 10.00
C THR A 351 4.48 8.91 11.30
N ARG A 352 3.77 8.02 12.02
CA ARG A 352 4.19 7.54 13.35
C ARG A 352 5.55 6.86 13.35
N ASN A 353 5.90 6.17 12.27
CA ASN A 353 7.15 5.46 12.12
C ASN A 353 8.31 6.38 11.72
N LEU A 354 8.02 7.49 11.05
CA LEU A 354 9.02 8.45 10.62
C LEU A 354 9.56 9.29 11.79
N PRO A 355 10.69 10.00 11.62
CA PRO A 355 11.30 10.86 12.64
C PRO A 355 10.49 12.07 13.12
N TYR A 356 9.18 12.12 12.86
CA TYR A 356 8.24 13.07 13.44
C TYR A 356 8.11 12.87 14.95
N SER A 357 8.00 13.95 15.72
CA SER A 357 7.52 13.89 17.10
C SER A 357 6.01 13.68 17.13
N ILE A 358 5.45 13.29 18.28
CA ILE A 358 3.98 13.24 18.44
C ILE A 358 3.36 14.62 18.19
N GLU A 359 4.02 15.68 18.64
CA GLU A 359 3.57 17.06 18.43
C GLU A 359 3.50 17.44 16.93
N ASP A 360 4.49 17.01 16.14
CA ASP A 360 4.45 17.19 14.69
C ASP A 360 3.25 16.46 14.07
N ILE A 361 2.99 15.21 14.48
CA ILE A 361 1.86 14.41 13.97
C ILE A 361 0.51 15.02 14.34
N LEU A 362 0.38 15.49 15.58
CA LEU A 362 -0.81 16.20 16.04
C LEU A 362 -1.04 17.47 15.23
N SER A 363 0.02 18.20 14.88
CA SER A 363 -0.07 19.40 14.06
C SER A 363 -0.53 19.06 12.63
N ILE A 364 0.00 18.00 12.02
CA ILE A 364 -0.47 17.52 10.70
C ILE A 364 -1.95 17.12 10.74
N LEU A 365 -2.36 16.37 11.76
CA LEU A 365 -3.77 15.96 11.95
C LEU A 365 -4.68 17.17 12.13
N THR A 366 -4.27 18.15 12.93
CA THR A 366 -5.01 19.40 13.11
C THR A 366 -5.15 20.14 11.79
N THR A 367 -4.06 20.35 11.03
CA THR A 367 -4.13 21.02 9.72
C THR A 367 -5.09 20.29 8.78
N TYR A 368 -5.02 18.96 8.70
CA TYR A 368 -5.93 18.18 7.87
C TYR A 368 -7.39 18.36 8.28
N LEU A 369 -7.70 18.28 9.57
CA LEU A 369 -9.05 18.48 10.09
C LEU A 369 -9.57 19.89 9.82
N SER A 370 -8.72 20.91 9.96
CA SER A 370 -9.08 22.27 9.64
C SER A 370 -9.42 22.43 8.16
N LEU A 371 -8.67 21.81 7.24
CA LEU A 371 -8.96 21.83 5.81
C LEU A 371 -10.31 21.16 5.48
N GLU A 372 -10.57 19.97 6.04
CA GLU A 372 -11.85 19.26 5.83
C GLU A 372 -13.04 20.07 6.32
N LEU A 373 -12.90 20.74 7.47
CA LEU A 373 -13.98 21.52 8.06
C LEU A 373 -14.13 22.89 7.38
N GLN A 374 -13.04 23.52 6.93
CA GLN A 374 -13.10 24.72 6.11
C GLN A 374 -13.81 24.47 4.79
N ASP A 375 -13.47 23.40 4.06
CA ASP A 375 -14.13 23.03 2.79
C ASP A 375 -15.64 22.85 2.96
N ILE A 376 -16.08 22.40 4.14
CA ILE A 376 -17.49 22.20 4.47
C ILE A 376 -18.18 23.51 4.90
N PHE A 377 -17.46 24.42 5.56
CA PHE A 377 -18.06 25.59 6.23
C PHE A 377 -17.75 26.95 5.59
N THR A 378 -16.75 27.06 4.72
CA THR A 378 -16.24 28.34 4.19
C THR A 378 -15.68 28.21 2.77
N GLN A 379 -15.94 29.19 1.90
CA GLN A 379 -15.23 29.37 0.63
C GLN A 379 -14.22 30.51 0.82
N ASP A 380 -12.97 30.16 1.11
CA ASP A 380 -11.92 31.17 1.15
C ASP A 380 -11.35 31.42 -0.26
N SER A 381 -10.95 32.66 -0.51
CA SER A 381 -10.64 33.22 -1.84
C SER A 381 -9.14 33.37 -2.11
N GLU A 382 -8.27 32.82 -1.25
CA GLU A 382 -6.83 32.93 -1.43
C GLU A 382 -6.33 32.19 -2.68
N GLU A 383 -5.34 32.79 -3.34
CA GLU A 383 -4.70 32.23 -4.53
C GLU A 383 -3.80 31.04 -4.14
N LEU A 384 -4.34 29.83 -4.29
CA LEU A 384 -3.62 28.57 -4.11
C LEU A 384 -2.99 28.13 -5.43
N ILE A 385 -1.73 27.71 -5.38
CA ILE A 385 -1.07 27.04 -6.50
C ILE A 385 -1.20 25.53 -6.39
N LEU A 386 -1.28 24.84 -7.54
CA LEU A 386 -1.31 23.39 -7.61
C LEU A 386 0.10 22.86 -7.85
N LEU A 387 0.61 22.08 -6.90
CA LEU A 387 1.90 21.42 -7.00
C LEU A 387 1.73 19.91 -7.20
N GLU A 388 2.68 19.30 -7.90
CA GLU A 388 2.83 17.86 -8.09
C GLU A 388 4.15 17.41 -7.48
N MET A 389 4.10 16.31 -6.73
CA MET A 389 5.27 15.57 -6.27
C MET A 389 5.35 14.25 -7.01
N ALA A 390 6.56 13.84 -7.39
CA ALA A 390 6.81 12.53 -7.94
C ALA A 390 8.05 11.87 -7.32
N ASN A 391 8.01 10.55 -7.17
CA ASN A 391 9.19 9.76 -6.81
C ASN A 391 9.97 9.31 -8.06
N LYS A 392 11.11 8.63 -7.85
CA LYS A 392 11.97 8.11 -8.94
C LYS A 392 11.30 7.06 -9.84
N TYR A 393 10.27 6.39 -9.32
CA TYR A 393 9.48 5.41 -10.07
C TYR A 393 8.35 6.06 -10.87
N GLY A 394 8.14 7.37 -10.65
CA GLY A 394 7.18 8.19 -11.34
C GLY A 394 5.83 8.28 -10.65
N SER A 395 5.57 7.59 -9.53
CA SER A 395 4.33 7.74 -8.74
C SER A 395 4.11 9.20 -8.41
N ARG A 396 2.88 9.71 -8.51
CA ARG A 396 2.59 11.14 -8.39
C ARG A 396 1.48 11.41 -7.39
N VAL A 397 1.56 12.58 -6.77
CA VAL A 397 0.49 13.14 -5.95
C VAL A 397 0.44 14.64 -6.17
N ARG A 398 -0.78 15.18 -6.20
CA ARG A 398 -1.04 16.61 -6.31
C ARG A 398 -1.60 17.15 -5.01
N PHE A 399 -1.34 18.42 -4.76
CA PHE A 399 -1.86 19.13 -3.60
C PHE A 399 -1.82 20.65 -3.85
N LYS A 400 -2.62 21.39 -3.09
CA LYS A 400 -2.65 22.85 -3.13
C LYS A 400 -1.83 23.45 -2.00
N THR A 401 -1.18 24.59 -2.22
CA THR A 401 -0.47 25.36 -1.19
C THR A 401 -0.47 26.85 -1.54
N LYS A 402 -0.18 27.71 -0.56
CA LYS A 402 -0.03 29.15 -0.77
C LYS A 402 1.33 29.45 -1.42
N LYS A 403 1.35 30.36 -2.40
CA LYS A 403 2.57 30.75 -3.12
C LYS A 403 3.67 31.28 -2.18
N ASN A 404 3.32 32.14 -1.23
CA ASN A 404 4.29 32.73 -0.30
C ASN A 404 4.86 31.69 0.67
N ASN A 405 4.07 30.69 1.04
CA ASN A 405 4.49 29.67 1.98
C ASN A 405 5.57 28.79 1.35
N ILE A 406 5.37 28.29 0.13
CA ILE A 406 6.39 27.44 -0.53
C ILE A 406 7.73 28.15 -0.70
N ILE A 407 7.71 29.46 -1.03
CA ILE A 407 8.92 30.28 -1.18
C ILE A 407 9.70 30.37 0.14
N SER A 408 9.02 30.45 1.29
CA SER A 408 9.69 30.53 2.61
C SER A 408 10.57 29.30 2.91
N TYR A 409 10.27 28.16 2.29
CA TYR A 409 11.02 26.92 2.46
C TYR A 409 12.21 26.77 1.49
N PHE A 410 12.37 27.68 0.53
CA PHE A 410 13.55 27.70 -0.33
C PHE A 410 14.83 27.89 0.50
N ARG A 411 15.95 27.37 -0.03
CA ARG A 411 17.27 27.58 0.58
C ARG A 411 17.64 29.06 0.52
N ASN A 412 18.32 29.56 1.56
CA ASN A 412 18.60 30.99 1.69
C ASN A 412 19.61 31.50 0.64
N ASP A 413 20.50 30.63 0.18
CA ASP A 413 21.56 30.88 -0.82
C ASP A 413 21.08 30.61 -2.26
N LEU A 414 19.76 30.49 -2.49
CA LEU A 414 19.22 30.18 -3.82
C LEU A 414 19.58 31.27 -4.85
N ASN A 415 19.70 32.53 -4.43
CA ASN A 415 20.11 33.64 -5.29
C ASN A 415 21.52 33.49 -5.86
N ASP A 416 22.40 32.74 -5.17
CA ASP A 416 23.82 32.57 -5.51
C ASP A 416 24.07 31.37 -6.44
N ILE A 417 23.05 30.53 -6.64
CA ILE A 417 23.17 29.29 -7.43
C ILE A 417 22.34 29.31 -8.71
N ILE A 418 21.37 30.21 -8.84
CA ILE A 418 20.56 30.37 -10.06
C ILE A 418 21.04 31.58 -10.87
N LEU A 419 20.76 31.57 -12.18
CA LEU A 419 21.16 32.66 -13.08
C LEU A 419 20.75 34.05 -12.55
N LYS A 420 21.70 34.99 -12.54
CA LYS A 420 21.48 36.40 -12.17
C LYS A 420 20.42 37.12 -13.00
N LYS A 421 20.14 36.64 -14.22
CA LYS A 421 19.11 37.19 -15.11
C LYS A 421 17.66 36.86 -14.70
N LEU A 422 17.47 35.95 -13.74
CA LEU A 422 16.14 35.60 -13.25
C LEU A 422 15.58 36.67 -12.31
N PRO A 423 14.25 36.86 -12.25
CA PRO A 423 13.64 37.88 -11.40
C PRO A 423 13.98 37.71 -9.92
N ARG A 424 13.97 38.84 -9.20
CA ARG A 424 14.22 38.94 -7.76
C ARG A 424 13.10 39.77 -7.09
N PRO A 425 12.55 39.34 -5.93
CA PRO A 425 12.83 38.07 -5.24
C PRO A 425 12.43 36.85 -6.07
N ILE A 426 13.03 35.69 -5.77
CA ILE A 426 12.80 34.46 -6.53
C ILE A 426 11.33 34.05 -6.37
N PRO A 427 10.57 33.96 -7.47
CA PRO A 427 9.17 33.62 -7.40
C PRO A 427 8.96 32.10 -7.33
N ALA A 428 7.78 31.66 -6.89
CA ALA A 428 7.46 30.23 -6.81
C ALA A 428 7.53 29.54 -8.18
N GLU A 429 7.26 30.28 -9.26
CA GLU A 429 7.34 29.86 -10.66
C GLU A 429 8.71 29.30 -11.05
N LEU A 430 9.76 29.53 -10.25
CA LEU A 430 11.02 28.80 -10.39
C LEU A 430 10.81 27.27 -10.49
N LEU A 431 9.81 26.75 -9.78
CA LEU A 431 9.45 25.33 -9.77
C LEU A 431 8.94 24.80 -11.12
N LEU A 432 8.60 25.66 -12.10
CA LEU A 432 8.33 25.25 -13.50
C LEU A 432 9.61 24.84 -14.23
N HIS A 433 10.76 25.36 -13.80
CA HIS A 433 12.05 25.19 -14.47
C HIS A 433 13.02 24.33 -13.67
N LEU A 434 13.02 24.45 -12.33
CA LEU A 434 13.86 23.68 -11.41
C LEU A 434 12.97 22.97 -10.39
N ASN A 435 12.60 21.74 -10.70
CA ASN A 435 11.68 20.95 -9.89
C ASN A 435 12.37 19.83 -9.11
N LYS A 436 13.71 19.77 -9.08
CA LYS A 436 14.47 18.83 -8.25
C LYS A 436 14.64 19.41 -6.84
N PRO A 437 14.03 18.82 -5.80
CA PRO A 437 13.99 19.41 -4.46
C PRO A 437 15.37 19.74 -3.89
N ARG A 438 16.36 18.89 -4.17
CA ARG A 438 17.74 19.01 -3.66
C ARG A 438 18.50 20.27 -4.08
N TYR A 439 18.07 20.93 -5.15
CA TYR A 439 18.66 22.19 -5.59
C TYR A 439 17.92 23.41 -5.05
N VAL A 440 16.61 23.29 -4.80
CA VAL A 440 15.76 24.42 -4.41
C VAL A 440 15.62 24.58 -2.89
N PHE A 441 15.55 23.46 -2.16
CA PHE A 441 15.18 23.47 -0.75
C PHE A 441 16.35 23.10 0.17
N ASP A 442 16.39 23.75 1.32
CA ASP A 442 17.04 23.17 2.50
C ASP A 442 16.19 21.98 2.96
N PHE A 443 16.81 20.81 3.13
CA PHE A 443 16.13 19.59 3.54
C PHE A 443 15.39 19.75 4.89
N LYS A 444 15.93 20.51 5.84
CA LYS A 444 15.27 20.79 7.13
C LYS A 444 14.03 21.65 6.92
N LYS A 445 14.12 22.70 6.11
CA LYS A 445 12.95 23.52 5.75
C LYS A 445 11.91 22.70 5.00
N LEU A 446 12.33 21.80 4.11
CA LEU A 446 11.42 20.90 3.41
C LEU A 446 10.71 19.93 4.36
N ILE A 447 11.39 19.44 5.40
CA ILE A 447 10.72 18.68 6.48
C ILE A 447 9.64 19.54 7.16
N GLU A 448 9.94 20.80 7.48
CA GLU A 448 8.95 21.71 8.07
C GLU A 448 7.76 21.93 7.15
N PHE A 449 7.97 22.14 5.85
CA PHE A 449 6.89 22.20 4.86
C PHE A 449 6.01 20.95 4.86
N PHE A 450 6.62 19.77 5.02
CA PHE A 450 5.87 18.51 5.12
C PHE A 450 4.97 18.45 6.35
N LYS A 451 5.46 18.94 7.49
CA LYS A 451 4.74 18.98 8.76
C LYS A 451 3.58 19.96 8.74
N THR A 452 3.82 21.15 8.21
CA THR A 452 2.87 22.26 8.33
C THR A 452 1.82 22.22 7.23
N GLU A 453 2.17 21.73 6.03
CA GLU A 453 1.29 21.86 4.87
C GLU A 453 1.21 20.60 4.00
N ALA A 454 2.35 20.07 3.53
CA ALA A 454 2.33 19.17 2.38
C ALA A 454 1.55 17.89 2.67
N ILE A 455 1.72 17.25 3.83
CA ILE A 455 1.04 15.98 4.14
C ILE A 455 -0.48 16.18 4.22
N ALA A 456 -0.92 17.18 5.00
CA ALA A 456 -2.34 17.46 5.17
C ALA A 456 -3.02 17.82 3.85
N ASN A 457 -2.38 18.66 3.02
CA ASN A 457 -2.94 19.08 1.73
C ASN A 457 -2.95 17.95 0.70
N GLN A 458 -1.94 17.07 0.68
CA GLN A 458 -1.96 15.86 -0.16
C GLN A 458 -3.15 14.96 0.20
N VAL A 459 -3.33 14.69 1.48
CA VAL A 459 -4.41 13.83 1.97
C VAL A 459 -5.76 14.44 1.68
N PHE A 460 -5.94 15.74 1.94
CA PHE A 460 -7.16 16.47 1.64
C PHE A 460 -7.48 16.49 0.14
N TYR A 461 -6.49 16.75 -0.72
CA TYR A 461 -6.68 16.75 -2.17
C TYR A 461 -7.10 15.37 -2.70
N ASN A 462 -6.60 14.29 -2.09
CA ASN A 462 -6.86 12.91 -2.49
C ASN A 462 -7.90 12.21 -1.59
N ARG A 463 -8.70 12.96 -0.82
CA ARG A 463 -9.53 12.41 0.27
C ARG A 463 -10.56 11.37 -0.16
N GLU A 464 -11.03 11.43 -1.40
CA GLU A 464 -12.00 10.47 -1.94
C GLU A 464 -11.34 9.25 -2.61
N ASN A 465 -10.03 9.28 -2.84
CA ASN A 465 -9.31 8.16 -3.45
C ASN A 465 -9.17 7.03 -2.44
N LYS A 466 -9.63 5.83 -2.81
CA LYS A 466 -9.55 4.62 -1.97
C LYS A 466 -8.10 4.16 -1.71
N PHE A 467 -7.19 4.44 -2.65
CA PHE A 467 -5.78 4.06 -2.58
C PHE A 467 -4.92 5.27 -2.95
N PRO A 468 -4.90 6.32 -2.10
CA PRO A 468 -4.20 7.54 -2.43
C PRO A 468 -2.68 7.31 -2.35
N VAL A 469 -1.94 7.83 -3.31
CA VAL A 469 -0.48 7.98 -3.17
C VAL A 469 -0.26 9.20 -2.29
N ILE A 470 0.39 9.02 -1.14
CA ILE A 470 0.76 10.10 -0.24
C ILE A 470 2.25 9.97 0.08
N PHE A 471 3.00 11.05 -0.09
CA PHE A 471 4.38 11.10 0.38
C PHE A 471 4.42 11.66 1.79
N TYR A 472 4.84 10.83 2.74
CA TYR A 472 5.00 11.21 4.14
C TYR A 472 6.42 11.66 4.48
N THR A 473 7.37 11.48 3.57
CA THR A 473 8.77 11.90 3.76
C THR A 473 9.32 12.60 2.52
N PRO A 474 10.05 13.72 2.68
CA PRO A 474 10.68 14.40 1.56
C PRO A 474 11.81 13.59 0.90
N VAL A 475 12.28 12.51 1.53
CA VAL A 475 13.32 11.62 0.97
C VAL A 475 12.82 10.82 -0.24
N GLN A 476 11.52 10.52 -0.28
CA GLN A 476 10.91 9.74 -1.36
C GLN A 476 10.77 10.54 -2.67
N ILE A 477 10.93 11.86 -2.60
CA ILE A 477 10.56 12.75 -3.70
C ILE A 477 11.76 13.05 -4.56
N ASP A 478 11.57 12.82 -5.86
CA ASP A 478 12.52 13.15 -6.89
C ASP A 478 12.12 14.45 -7.62
N ILE A 479 10.83 14.75 -7.73
CA ILE A 479 10.29 15.94 -8.39
C ILE A 479 9.29 16.64 -7.47
N LEU A 480 9.40 17.95 -7.30
CA LEU A 480 8.40 18.84 -6.70
C LEU A 480 8.30 20.08 -7.61
N GLY A 481 7.16 20.24 -8.28
CA GLY A 481 6.96 21.29 -9.28
C GLY A 481 5.49 21.70 -9.40
N TYR A 482 5.20 22.65 -10.30
CA TYR A 482 3.81 22.92 -10.72
C TYR A 482 3.23 21.70 -11.45
N ALA A 483 1.93 21.47 -11.26
CA ALA A 483 1.20 20.29 -11.75
C ALA A 483 0.62 20.41 -13.17
#